data_AF-A0A1W9PS88-F1
#
_entry.id   AF-A0A1W9PS88-F1
#
_cell.length_a   1.000
_cell.length_b   1.000
_cell.length_c   1.000
_cell.angle_alpha   90.00
_cell.angle_beta   90.00
_cell.angle_gamma   90.00
#
_symmetry.space_group_name_H-M   'P 1'
#
loop_
_entity.id
_entity.type
_entity.pdbx_description
1 polymer ?
#
loop_
_entity_poly.entity_id
_entity_poly.type
_entity_poly.pdbx_seq_one_letter_code
_entity_poly.pdbx_strand_id
1 'polypeptide(L)'
;MTDIFSKEKRSEIMRAVKSKKNLSTEIRLIQLFKERKIKGWRRNYKLLGKPDFVFPKSKIAVFADGCFWHGHNCRNTKPAQNAAYWQRKIERNKQRDREVTEALELKQWRVIRIWECEIKEGAEEKLNLLASHIAQQQYSDK
;
A
#
# COMPACT_ATOMS: atom_id res chain seq x y z
N MET A 1 7.03 29.35 -6.84
CA MET A 1 6.69 29.36 -5.40
C MET A 1 7.73 28.54 -4.66
N THR A 2 8.41 29.17 -3.70
CA THR A 2 9.55 28.61 -2.96
C THR A 2 9.07 27.58 -1.94
N ASP A 3 9.87 26.55 -1.67
CA ASP A 3 9.63 25.57 -0.61
C ASP A 3 9.37 26.31 0.72
N ILE A 4 8.37 25.86 1.47
CA ILE A 4 8.02 26.43 2.77
C ILE A 4 9.13 26.10 3.79
N PHE A 5 9.91 25.05 3.53
CA PHE A 5 11.01 24.61 4.38
C PHE A 5 12.37 25.00 3.80
N SER A 6 13.34 25.28 4.68
CA SER A 6 14.74 25.40 4.28
C SER A 6 15.24 24.08 3.68
N LYS A 7 16.35 24.15 2.91
CA LYS A 7 16.96 22.97 2.28
C LYS A 7 17.38 21.92 3.32
N GLU A 8 17.92 22.38 4.45
CA GLU A 8 18.34 21.55 5.58
C GLU A 8 17.13 20.87 6.20
N LYS A 9 16.05 21.62 6.45
CA LYS A 9 14.82 21.08 7.04
C LYS A 9 14.13 20.10 6.11
N ARG A 10 14.11 20.36 4.80
CA ARG A 10 13.59 19.41 3.81
C ARG A 10 14.40 18.12 3.79
N SER A 11 15.73 18.21 3.85
CA SER A 11 16.60 17.03 3.92
C SER A 11 16.33 16.19 5.18
N GLU A 12 16.17 16.84 6.34
CA GLU A 12 15.78 16.19 7.59
C GLU A 12 14.43 15.46 7.47
N ILE A 13 13.40 16.14 6.95
CA ILE A 13 12.07 15.55 6.73
C ILE A 13 12.17 14.33 5.82
N MET A 14 12.87 14.46 4.68
CA MET A 14 13.02 13.37 3.71
C MET A 14 13.78 12.17 4.28
N ARG A 15 14.75 12.39 5.19
CA ARG A 15 15.45 11.31 5.91
C ARG A 15 14.57 10.59 6.92
N ALA A 16 13.59 11.29 7.51
CA ALA A 16 12.66 10.70 8.47
C ALA A 16 11.58 9.83 7.81
N VAL A 17 11.30 10.02 6.52
CA VAL A 17 10.35 9.18 5.77
C VAL A 17 10.90 7.76 5.62
N LYS A 18 10.27 6.80 6.29
CA LYS A 18 10.65 5.39 6.24
C LYS A 18 9.82 4.66 5.20
N SER A 19 10.44 3.72 4.49
CA SER A 19 9.74 2.84 3.54
C SER A 19 9.04 1.66 4.21
N LYS A 20 9.26 1.45 5.51
CA LYS A 20 8.68 0.35 6.32
C LYS A 20 8.28 0.85 7.69
N LYS A 21 7.34 0.14 8.33
CA LYS A 21 6.82 0.46 9.68
C LYS A 21 6.19 1.84 9.74
N ASN A 22 5.49 2.24 8.68
CA ASN A 22 4.76 3.49 8.68
C ASN A 22 3.55 3.43 9.62
N LEU A 23 3.47 4.40 10.52
CA LEU A 23 2.39 4.52 11.50
C LEU A 23 1.02 4.68 10.81
N SER A 24 0.97 5.44 9.73
CA SER A 24 -0.27 5.75 9.01
C SER A 24 -0.75 4.65 8.06
N THR A 25 0.07 3.64 7.76
CA THR A 25 -0.29 2.54 6.84
C THR A 25 -0.23 1.18 7.54
N GLU A 26 0.95 0.58 7.63
CA GLU A 26 1.16 -0.79 8.08
C GLU A 26 0.67 -1.02 9.51
N ILE A 27 0.98 -0.10 10.43
CA ILE A 27 0.59 -0.26 11.84
C ILE A 27 -0.92 -0.12 12.00
N ARG A 28 -1.54 0.84 11.31
CA ARG A 28 -2.98 1.03 11.33
C ARG A 28 -3.72 -0.16 10.72
N LEU A 29 -3.25 -0.71 9.60
CA LEU A 29 -3.81 -1.94 9.03
C LEU A 29 -3.72 -3.13 9.98
N ILE A 30 -2.62 -3.28 10.73
CA ILE A 30 -2.51 -4.33 11.76
C ILE A 30 -3.58 -4.16 12.84
N GLN A 31 -3.86 -2.93 13.27
CA GLN A 31 -4.94 -2.65 14.23
C GLN A 31 -6.31 -3.04 13.65
N LEU A 32 -6.60 -2.60 12.42
CA LEU A 32 -7.86 -2.93 11.74
C LEU A 32 -8.04 -4.44 11.55
N PHE A 33 -6.97 -5.16 11.20
CA PHE A 33 -7.01 -6.62 11.11
C PHE A 33 -7.33 -7.27 12.47
N LYS A 34 -6.79 -6.74 13.59
CA LYS A 34 -7.09 -7.24 14.93
C LYS A 34 -8.55 -6.99 15.30
N GLU A 35 -9.03 -5.77 15.11
CA GLU A 35 -10.41 -5.35 15.38
C GLU A 35 -11.42 -6.23 14.61
N ARG A 36 -11.12 -6.51 13.34
CA ARG A 36 -11.97 -7.34 12.46
C ARG A 36 -11.67 -8.83 12.53
N LYS A 37 -10.79 -9.27 13.44
CA LYS A 37 -10.39 -10.68 13.62
C LYS A 37 -9.85 -11.33 12.33
N ILE A 38 -9.26 -10.55 11.42
CA ILE A 38 -8.62 -11.03 10.19
C ILE A 38 -7.27 -11.67 10.56
N LYS A 39 -7.13 -12.97 10.26
CA LYS A 39 -5.97 -13.79 10.62
C LYS A 39 -5.37 -14.47 9.39
N GLY A 40 -4.21 -15.11 9.57
CA GLY A 40 -3.56 -15.90 8.51
C GLY A 40 -2.64 -15.08 7.58
N TRP A 41 -2.49 -13.78 7.84
CA TRP A 41 -1.51 -12.94 7.17
C TRP A 41 -0.09 -13.16 7.70
N ARG A 42 0.90 -12.93 6.83
CA ARG A 42 2.33 -12.88 7.12
C ARG A 42 2.92 -11.58 6.60
N ARG A 43 3.92 -11.06 7.31
CA ARG A 43 4.72 -9.90 6.88
C ARG A 43 6.09 -10.36 6.40
N ASN A 44 6.76 -9.53 5.61
CA ASN A 44 8.08 -9.82 5.04
C ASN A 44 8.13 -11.14 4.27
N TYR A 45 7.01 -11.57 3.70
CA TYR A 45 6.95 -12.76 2.87
C TYR A 45 7.65 -12.49 1.54
N LYS A 46 8.49 -13.44 1.09
CA LYS A 46 9.27 -13.28 -0.16
C LYS A 46 8.35 -13.46 -1.37
N LEU A 47 7.73 -12.36 -1.80
CA LEU A 47 6.89 -12.29 -3.00
C LEU A 47 7.27 -11.07 -3.85
N LEU A 48 7.02 -11.17 -5.16
CA LEU A 48 7.23 -10.06 -6.09
C LEU A 48 6.49 -8.81 -5.60
N GLY A 49 7.11 -7.63 -5.76
CA GLY A 49 6.55 -6.37 -5.29
C GLY A 49 6.73 -6.11 -3.79
N LYS A 50 7.11 -7.12 -2.98
CA LYS A 50 7.24 -7.04 -1.53
C LYS A 50 5.96 -6.50 -0.85
N PRO A 51 4.83 -7.24 -0.94
CA PRO A 51 3.58 -6.82 -0.32
C PRO A 51 3.75 -6.65 1.20
N ASP A 52 3.00 -5.71 1.78
CA ASP A 52 3.01 -5.44 3.22
C ASP A 52 2.47 -6.63 4.01
N PHE A 53 1.40 -7.24 3.49
CA PHE A 53 0.77 -8.43 4.06
C PHE A 53 0.48 -9.45 2.97
N VAL A 54 0.70 -10.72 3.30
CA VAL A 54 0.42 -11.84 2.41
C VAL A 54 -0.40 -12.87 3.16
N PHE A 55 -1.47 -13.39 2.56
CA PHE A 55 -2.27 -14.50 3.05
C PHE A 55 -1.93 -15.73 2.18
N PRO A 56 -0.93 -16.56 2.57
CA PRO A 56 -0.39 -17.57 1.65
C PRO A 56 -1.40 -18.66 1.32
N LYS A 57 -2.21 -19.07 2.31
CA LYS A 57 -3.29 -20.04 2.10
C LYS A 57 -4.28 -19.56 1.05
N SER A 58 -4.64 -18.28 1.12
CA SER A 58 -5.64 -17.70 0.22
C SER A 58 -5.05 -17.11 -1.07
N LYS A 59 -3.73 -17.23 -1.30
CA LYS A 59 -3.00 -16.54 -2.37
C LYS A 59 -3.38 -15.05 -2.51
N ILE A 60 -3.53 -14.32 -1.39
CA ILE A 60 -3.83 -12.88 -1.42
C ILE A 60 -2.59 -12.08 -1.03
N ALA A 61 -2.24 -11.09 -1.85
CA ALA A 61 -1.21 -10.09 -1.58
C ALA A 61 -1.85 -8.72 -1.33
N VAL A 62 -1.54 -8.10 -0.19
CA VAL A 62 -2.07 -6.79 0.21
C VAL A 62 -0.95 -5.77 0.24
N PHE A 63 -1.16 -4.65 -0.46
CA PHE A 63 -0.26 -3.50 -0.52
C PHE A 63 -0.90 -2.29 0.15
N ALA A 64 -0.14 -1.58 0.98
CA ALA A 64 -0.55 -0.38 1.67
C ALA A 64 0.11 0.85 1.01
N ASP A 65 -0.56 1.42 0.01
CA ASP A 65 0.03 2.42 -0.86
C ASP A 65 -0.07 3.83 -0.27
N GLY A 66 1.09 4.47 -0.10
CA GLY A 66 1.14 5.89 0.24
C GLY A 66 0.60 6.75 -0.90
N CYS A 67 -0.45 7.55 -0.64
CA CYS A 67 -1.15 8.32 -1.67
C CYS A 67 -0.23 9.21 -2.51
N PHE A 68 0.76 9.87 -1.89
CA PHE A 68 1.73 10.72 -2.60
C PHE A 68 2.63 9.91 -3.55
N TRP A 69 3.22 8.82 -3.03
CA TRP A 69 4.26 8.06 -3.74
C TRP A 69 3.74 7.28 -4.93
N HIS A 70 2.48 6.85 -4.85
CA HIS A 70 1.80 6.05 -5.85
C HIS A 70 0.76 6.89 -6.62
N GLY A 71 0.70 8.20 -6.35
CA GLY A 71 -0.02 9.20 -7.14
C GLY A 71 -1.54 9.09 -7.11
N HIS A 72 -2.10 8.80 -5.93
CA HIS A 72 -3.52 8.90 -5.66
C HIS A 72 -3.94 10.37 -5.56
N ASN A 73 -5.10 10.72 -6.12
CA ASN A 73 -5.55 12.10 -6.24
C ASN A 73 -6.34 12.63 -5.02
N CYS A 74 -6.29 11.94 -3.88
CA CYS A 74 -7.04 12.34 -2.68
C CYS A 74 -6.48 13.59 -1.97
N ARG A 75 -5.28 14.04 -2.32
CA ARG A 75 -4.66 15.24 -1.75
C ARG A 75 -3.95 16.04 -2.83
N ASN A 76 -4.06 17.36 -2.80
CA ASN A 76 -3.36 18.25 -3.71
C ASN A 76 -1.90 18.46 -3.28
N THR A 77 -1.11 17.37 -3.24
CA THR A 77 0.26 17.34 -2.68
C THR A 77 1.35 17.38 -3.74
N LYS A 78 1.01 17.79 -4.98
CA LYS A 78 1.99 17.88 -6.08
C LYS A 78 3.03 18.96 -5.76
N PRO A 79 4.32 18.62 -5.60
CA PRO A 79 5.33 19.61 -5.25
C PRO A 79 5.55 20.54 -6.43
N ALA A 80 5.43 21.86 -6.20
CA ALA A 80 5.73 22.87 -7.21
C ALA A 80 7.24 22.87 -7.56
N GLN A 81 8.10 22.63 -6.57
CA GLN A 81 9.53 22.46 -6.79
C GLN A 81 9.86 21.07 -7.31
N ASN A 82 10.76 21.00 -8.30
CA ASN A 82 11.16 19.75 -8.95
C ASN A 82 9.98 18.97 -9.53
N ALA A 83 8.92 19.66 -9.97
CA ALA A 83 7.69 19.05 -10.45
C ALA A 83 7.94 17.97 -11.52
N ALA A 84 8.80 18.24 -12.50
CA ALA A 84 9.15 17.28 -13.55
C ALA A 84 9.82 16.01 -13.01
N TYR A 85 10.68 16.14 -12.00
CA TYR A 85 11.29 14.99 -11.33
C TYR A 85 10.23 14.15 -10.60
N TRP A 86 9.37 14.81 -9.82
CA TRP A 86 8.32 14.14 -9.05
C TRP A 86 7.30 13.45 -9.95
N GLN A 87 6.89 14.11 -11.03
CA GLN A 87 5.98 13.53 -12.02
C GLN A 87 6.57 12.26 -12.63
N ARG A 88 7.82 12.29 -13.12
CA ARG A 88 8.48 11.10 -13.66
C ARG A 88 8.62 9.98 -12.61
N LYS A 89 8.96 10.33 -11.37
CA LYS A 89 9.10 9.36 -10.28
C LYS A 89 7.78 8.68 -9.94
N ILE A 90 6.70 9.44 -9.82
CA ILE A 90 5.36 8.91 -9.54
C ILE A 90 4.89 8.05 -10.71
N GLU A 91 5.09 8.47 -11.95
CA GLU A 91 4.69 7.68 -13.11
C GLU A 91 5.43 6.34 -13.18
N ARG A 92 6.74 6.35 -12.91
CA ARG A 92 7.53 5.12 -12.80
C ARG A 92 7.01 4.20 -11.69
N ASN A 93 6.62 4.74 -10.55
CA ASN A 93 6.05 3.95 -9.46
C ASN A 93 4.73 3.30 -9.89
N LYS A 94 3.82 4.07 -10.50
CA LYS A 94 2.56 3.55 -11.05
C LYS A 94 2.78 2.45 -12.08
N GLN A 95 3.75 2.64 -12.97
CA GLN A 95 4.11 1.62 -13.96
C GLN A 95 4.59 0.33 -13.29
N ARG A 96 5.51 0.44 -12.33
CA ARG A 96 5.99 -0.69 -11.53
C ARG A 96 4.84 -1.38 -10.77
N ASP A 97 3.90 -0.61 -10.25
CA ASP A 97 2.74 -1.14 -9.54
C ASP A 97 1.86 -1.99 -10.45
N ARG A 98 1.61 -1.53 -11.69
CA ARG A 98 0.90 -2.29 -12.72
C ARG A 98 1.63 -3.61 -13.04
N GLU A 99 2.92 -3.53 -13.35
CA GLU A 99 3.74 -4.70 -13.67
C GLU A 99 3.77 -5.74 -12.55
N VAL A 100 3.87 -5.29 -11.30
CA VAL A 100 3.82 -6.17 -10.12
C VAL A 100 2.44 -6.81 -9.99
N THR A 101 1.37 -6.05 -10.14
CA THR A 101 0.00 -6.58 -10.05
C THR A 101 -0.22 -7.65 -11.11
N GLU A 102 0.08 -7.36 -12.38
CA GLU A 102 -0.08 -8.29 -13.50
C GLU A 102 0.72 -9.58 -13.27
N ALA A 103 1.99 -9.45 -12.88
CA ALA A 103 2.84 -10.62 -12.64
C ALA A 103 2.40 -11.49 -11.44
N LEU A 104 1.73 -10.90 -10.46
CA LEU A 104 1.12 -11.63 -9.35
C LEU A 104 -0.17 -12.33 -9.78
N GLU A 105 -1.03 -11.63 -10.52
CA GLU A 105 -2.29 -12.17 -11.04
C GLU A 105 -2.06 -13.33 -12.00
N LEU A 106 -1.04 -13.25 -12.87
CA LEU A 106 -0.59 -14.36 -13.72
C LEU A 106 -0.17 -15.60 -12.91
N LYS A 107 0.29 -15.42 -11.67
CA LYS A 107 0.62 -16.49 -10.72
C LYS A 107 -0.56 -16.87 -9.82
N GLN A 108 -1.77 -16.48 -10.20
CA GLN A 108 -3.02 -16.71 -9.48
C GLN A 108 -3.02 -16.11 -8.07
N TRP A 109 -2.27 -15.03 -7.86
CA TRP A 109 -2.39 -14.23 -6.65
C TRP A 109 -3.45 -13.17 -6.85
N ARG A 110 -4.34 -13.03 -5.87
CA ARG A 110 -5.24 -11.88 -5.80
C ARG A 110 -4.50 -10.70 -5.19
N VAL A 111 -4.51 -9.56 -5.86
CA VAL A 111 -3.85 -8.34 -5.39
C VAL A 111 -4.90 -7.37 -4.84
N ILE A 112 -4.71 -6.92 -3.60
CA ILE A 112 -5.55 -5.90 -2.97
C ILE A 112 -4.64 -4.74 -2.59
N ARG A 113 -4.89 -3.57 -3.18
CA ARG A 113 -4.16 -2.34 -2.85
C ARG A 113 -5.08 -1.43 -2.06
N ILE A 114 -4.59 -0.94 -0.92
CA ILE A 114 -5.35 -0.08 0.00
C ILE A 114 -4.56 1.22 0.17
N TRP A 115 -5.19 2.33 -0.15
CA TRP A 115 -4.58 3.65 -0.09
C TRP A 115 -4.43 4.14 1.35
N GLU A 116 -3.38 4.91 1.64
CA GLU A 116 -3.17 5.51 2.96
C GLU A 116 -4.40 6.31 3.46
N CYS A 117 -5.08 7.06 2.58
CA CYS A 117 -6.30 7.78 2.96
C CYS A 117 -7.43 6.84 3.38
N GLU A 118 -7.64 5.75 2.64
CA GLU A 118 -8.65 4.73 2.98
C GLU A 118 -8.30 4.07 4.32
N ILE A 119 -7.02 3.77 4.57
CA ILE A 119 -6.55 3.19 5.86
C ILE A 119 -6.86 4.12 7.03
N LYS A 120 -6.68 5.44 6.85
CA LYS A 120 -7.01 6.44 7.88
C LYS A 120 -8.51 6.46 8.20
N GLU A 121 -9.34 6.18 7.20
CA GLU A 121 -10.81 6.10 7.31
C GLU A 121 -11.31 4.71 7.69
N GLY A 122 -10.41 3.75 7.96
CA GLY A 122 -10.75 2.40 8.42
C GLY A 122 -10.81 1.33 7.33
N ALA A 123 -10.66 1.71 6.05
CA ALA A 123 -10.57 0.83 4.89
C ALA A 123 -11.70 -0.21 4.77
N GLU A 124 -12.91 0.14 5.19
CA GLU A 124 -14.00 -0.83 5.40
C GLU A 124 -14.31 -1.68 4.16
N GLU A 125 -14.46 -1.03 3.00
CA GLU A 125 -14.77 -1.70 1.73
C GLU A 125 -13.70 -2.75 1.36
N LYS A 126 -12.42 -2.35 1.40
CA LYS A 126 -11.30 -3.23 1.05
C LYS A 126 -11.12 -4.37 2.05
N LEU A 127 -11.38 -4.11 3.33
CA LEU A 127 -11.31 -5.14 4.37
C LEU A 127 -12.48 -6.14 4.26
N ASN A 128 -13.67 -5.68 3.88
CA ASN A 128 -14.80 -6.55 3.60
C ASN A 128 -14.51 -7.44 2.39
N LEU A 129 -13.99 -6.86 1.29
CA LEU A 129 -13.57 -7.61 0.11
C LEU A 129 -12.52 -8.68 0.45
N LEU A 130 -11.50 -8.31 1.23
CA LEU A 130 -10.48 -9.23 1.72
C LEU A 130 -11.10 -10.37 2.53
N ALA A 131 -12.01 -10.07 3.45
CA ALA A 131 -12.68 -11.07 4.28
C ALA A 131 -13.53 -12.05 3.43
N SER A 132 -14.29 -11.52 2.45
CA SER A 132 -15.08 -12.34 1.52
C SER A 132 -14.20 -13.30 0.73
N HIS A 133 -13.03 -12.85 0.24
CA HIS A 133 -12.11 -13.72 -0.49
C HIS A 133 -11.46 -14.79 0.39
N ILE A 134 -11.09 -14.43 1.63
CA ILE A 134 -10.58 -15.41 2.59
C ILE A 134 -11.65 -16.48 2.87
N ALA A 135 -12.92 -16.08 3.02
CA ALA A 135 -14.03 -16.99 3.30
C ALA A 135 -14.34 -17.91 2.12
N GLN A 136 -14.48 -17.39 0.90
CA GLN A 136 -14.80 -18.18 -0.31
C GLN A 136 -13.84 -19.34 -0.52
N GLN A 137 -12.56 -19.16 -0.21
CA GLN A 137 -11.55 -20.20 -0.37
C GLN A 137 -11.67 -21.33 0.66
N GLN A 138 -12.14 -21.03 1.88
CA GLN A 138 -12.41 -22.05 2.89
C GLN A 138 -13.57 -22.98 2.53
N TYR A 139 -14.48 -22.54 1.64
CA TYR A 139 -15.59 -23.36 1.14
C TYR A 139 -15.20 -24.22 -0.07
N SER A 140 -14.23 -23.80 -0.88
CA SER A 140 -13.75 -24.57 -2.03
C SER A 140 -12.79 -25.70 -1.66
N ASP A 141 -12.20 -25.66 -0.46
CA ASP A 141 -11.26 -26.66 0.07
C ASP A 141 -11.98 -27.78 0.88
N LYS A 142 -13.31 -27.75 0.97
CA LYS A 142 -14.16 -28.79 1.58
C LYS A 142 -14.85 -29.61 0.49
#